data_AF-A0A8C6ZUR0-F1
#
_entry.id   AF-A0A8C6ZUR0-F1
#
_cell.length_a   1.000
_cell.length_b   1.000
_cell.length_c   1.000
_cell.angle_alpha   90.00
_cell.angle_beta   90.00
_cell.angle_gamma   90.00
#
_symmetry.space_group_name_H-M   'P 1'
#
loop_
_entity.id
_entity.type
_entity.pdbx_description
1 polymer ?
#
loop_
_entity_poly.entity_id
_entity_poly.type
_entity_poly.pdbx_seq_one_letter_code
_entity_poly.pdbx_strand_id
1 'polypeptide(L)'
;MLESGCRAVKEGVLEKRSDGLLQLWKKKRCILTEEGLLLIPPKQPPPPQQQPPQPAEPAAKMKELHFSNMKTVDCVERKGKYVYFTVVMAEGKEIDFRCAQEHGWNAAITLQMVQYKNRQAVLAVRSTRHKQQQLLAPPPAPRRRSRPPAAAPLAPSVPTSISTRVIYERRGKPLRRAGTPP
;
A
#
# COMPACT_ATOMS: atom_id res chain seq x y z
N MET A 1 0.08 -16.62 9.46
CA MET A 1 0.52 -15.21 9.47
C MET A 1 0.67 -14.81 8.01
N LEU A 2 -0.02 -13.78 7.53
CA LEU A 2 0.25 -13.27 6.18
C LEU A 2 1.62 -12.57 6.22
N GLU A 3 2.67 -13.26 5.77
CA GLU A 3 4.05 -12.73 5.66
C GLU A 3 4.21 -11.80 4.44
N SER A 4 3.21 -10.99 4.13
CA SER A 4 3.30 -9.99 3.07
C SER A 4 2.52 -8.80 3.55
N GLY A 5 3.22 -7.67 3.77
CA GLY A 5 2.75 -6.47 4.47
C GLY A 5 1.59 -5.69 3.82
N CYS A 6 0.69 -6.37 3.11
CA CYS A 6 -0.58 -5.82 2.67
C CYS A 6 -1.59 -5.90 3.82
N ARG A 7 -1.92 -4.74 4.39
CA ARG A 7 -2.97 -4.61 5.41
C ARG A 7 -4.30 -5.09 4.84
N ALA A 8 -4.96 -6.00 5.54
CA ALA A 8 -6.30 -6.45 5.17
C ALA A 8 -7.32 -5.32 5.39
N VAL A 9 -8.10 -5.02 4.35
CA VAL A 9 -9.25 -4.10 4.38
C VAL A 9 -10.48 -4.82 4.93
N LYS A 10 -10.67 -6.09 4.53
CA LYS A 10 -11.77 -6.93 5.00
C LYS A 10 -11.35 -8.40 4.95
N GLU A 11 -11.68 -9.15 6.01
CA GLU A 11 -11.54 -10.60 6.03
C GLU A 11 -12.89 -11.28 6.27
N GLY A 12 -13.05 -12.50 5.78
CA GLY A 12 -14.21 -13.33 6.09
C GLY A 12 -14.41 -14.47 5.10
N VAL A 13 -15.67 -14.88 4.92
CA VAL A 13 -16.03 -15.98 4.02
C VAL A 13 -16.84 -15.44 2.84
N LEU A 14 -16.51 -15.93 1.65
CA LEU A 14 -17.23 -15.70 0.40
C LEU A 14 -17.44 -17.03 -0.31
N GLU A 15 -18.58 -17.22 -0.96
CA GLU A 15 -18.86 -18.45 -1.72
C GLU A 15 -18.57 -18.22 -3.19
N LYS A 16 -17.63 -18.99 -3.77
CA LYS A 16 -17.27 -18.95 -5.19
C LYS A 16 -17.99 -20.06 -5.94
N ARG A 17 -18.58 -19.76 -7.10
CA ARG A 17 -19.14 -20.77 -8.00
C ARG A 17 -18.02 -21.62 -8.62
N SER A 18 -18.18 -22.93 -8.66
CA SER A 18 -17.25 -23.82 -9.34
C SER A 18 -17.48 -23.79 -10.84
N ASP A 19 -16.40 -23.90 -11.61
CA ASP A 19 -16.45 -23.88 -13.08
C ASP A 19 -16.75 -25.29 -13.67
N GLY A 20 -17.13 -26.25 -12.81
CA GLY A 20 -17.43 -27.63 -13.18
C GLY A 20 -18.92 -27.89 -13.38
N LEU A 21 -19.25 -29.11 -13.85
CA LEU A 21 -20.59 -29.55 -14.26
C LEU A 21 -21.70 -29.26 -13.23
N LEU A 22 -21.40 -29.41 -11.94
CA LEU A 22 -22.39 -29.27 -10.86
C LEU A 22 -22.62 -27.81 -10.41
N GLN A 23 -21.85 -26.83 -10.91
CA GLN A 23 -21.99 -25.40 -10.60
C GLN A 23 -22.20 -25.07 -9.11
N LEU A 24 -21.44 -25.76 -8.24
CA LEU A 24 -21.60 -25.66 -6.79
C LEU A 24 -20.96 -24.38 -6.23
N TRP A 25 -21.56 -23.88 -5.13
CA TRP A 25 -21.02 -22.76 -4.36
C TRP A 25 -20.09 -23.26 -3.26
N LYS A 26 -18.80 -22.91 -3.35
CA LYS A 26 -17.77 -23.35 -2.39
C LYS A 26 -17.33 -22.17 -1.52
N LYS A 27 -17.43 -22.32 -0.19
CA LYS A 27 -16.92 -21.35 0.79
C LYS A 27 -15.39 -21.21 0.67
N LYS A 28 -14.91 -19.98 0.62
CA LYS A 28 -13.49 -19.61 0.61
C LYS A 28 -13.24 -18.59 1.72
N ARG A 29 -12.15 -18.75 2.45
CA ARG A 29 -11.67 -17.67 3.33
C ARG A 29 -11.08 -16.61 2.42
N CYS A 30 -11.55 -15.38 2.57
CA CYS A 30 -11.20 -14.29 1.67
C CYS A 30 -10.59 -13.13 2.44
N ILE A 31 -9.61 -12.49 1.81
CA ILE A 31 -8.93 -11.31 2.33
C ILE A 31 -8.92 -10.27 1.22
N LEU A 32 -9.61 -9.17 1.45
CA LEU A 32 -9.56 -7.98 0.62
C LEU A 32 -8.38 -7.13 1.08
N THR A 33 -7.48 -6.80 0.17
CA THR A 33 -6.33 -5.92 0.41
C THR A 33 -6.47 -4.67 -0.44
N GLU A 34 -5.50 -3.76 -0.34
CA GLU A 34 -5.46 -2.58 -1.20
C GLU A 34 -5.22 -2.88 -2.68
N GLU A 35 -4.69 -4.08 -2.97
CA GLU A 35 -4.17 -4.50 -4.28
C GLU A 35 -5.02 -5.59 -4.94
N GLY A 36 -5.82 -6.34 -4.17
CA GLY A 36 -6.68 -7.38 -4.72
C GLY A 36 -7.51 -8.15 -3.70
N LEU A 37 -8.07 -9.27 -4.16
CA LEU A 37 -8.83 -10.21 -3.36
C LEU A 37 -8.12 -11.57 -3.34
N LEU A 38 -7.71 -12.01 -2.16
CA LEU A 38 -7.10 -13.32 -1.95
C LEU A 38 -8.16 -14.35 -1.59
N LEU A 39 -8.19 -15.46 -2.31
CA LEU A 39 -9.04 -16.61 -2.05
C LEU A 39 -8.20 -17.75 -1.47
N ILE A 40 -8.36 -17.98 -0.18
CA ILE A 40 -7.65 -19.02 0.57
C ILE A 40 -8.58 -20.25 0.67
N PRO A 41 -8.16 -21.41 0.14
CA PRO A 41 -8.90 -22.63 0.32
C PRO A 41 -8.92 -23.03 1.80
N PRO A 42 -9.98 -23.72 2.27
CA PRO A 42 -9.96 -24.31 3.60
C PRO A 42 -8.76 -25.25 3.70
N LYS A 43 -7.98 -25.10 4.78
CA LYS A 43 -6.84 -25.98 5.08
C LYS A 43 -7.40 -27.40 5.22
N GLN A 44 -7.06 -28.30 4.31
CA GLN A 44 -7.48 -29.69 4.43
C GLN A 44 -6.82 -30.28 5.69
N PRO A 45 -7.54 -31.00 6.56
CA PRO A 45 -6.91 -31.78 7.62
C PRO A 45 -5.97 -32.81 6.97
N PRO A 46 -4.81 -33.12 7.59
CA PRO A 46 -3.93 -34.16 7.08
C PRO A 46 -4.72 -35.47 6.93
N PRO A 47 -4.57 -36.21 5.82
CA PRO A 47 -5.27 -37.46 5.65
C PRO A 47 -4.86 -38.44 6.78
N PRO A 48 -5.81 -39.19 7.37
CA PRO A 48 -5.46 -40.29 8.27
C PRO A 48 -4.57 -41.29 7.52
N GLN A 49 -3.46 -41.69 8.13
CA GLN A 49 -2.33 -42.44 7.54
C GLN A 49 -2.64 -43.89 7.08
N GLN A 50 -3.90 -44.28 6.78
CA GLN A 50 -4.25 -45.69 6.58
C GLN A 50 -5.22 -46.00 5.43
N GLN A 51 -5.27 -45.20 4.35
CA GLN A 51 -6.00 -45.59 3.13
C GLN A 51 -5.13 -45.51 1.87
N PRO A 52 -5.29 -46.45 0.92
CA PRO A 52 -4.55 -46.45 -0.33
C PRO A 52 -4.77 -45.14 -1.10
N PRO A 53 -3.78 -44.68 -1.87
CA PRO A 53 -3.78 -43.35 -2.47
C PRO A 53 -4.96 -43.18 -3.42
N GLN A 54 -6.02 -42.49 -2.96
CA GLN A 54 -7.01 -41.92 -3.86
C GLN A 54 -6.39 -40.72 -4.59
N PRO A 55 -6.83 -40.38 -5.82
CA PRO A 55 -6.27 -39.26 -6.55
C PRO A 55 -6.41 -37.99 -5.71
N ALA A 56 -5.29 -37.48 -5.19
CA ALA A 56 -5.27 -36.26 -4.40
C ALA A 56 -5.74 -35.12 -5.31
N GLU A 57 -6.90 -34.53 -5.00
CA GLU A 57 -7.26 -33.27 -5.66
C GLU A 57 -6.13 -32.26 -5.44
N PRO A 58 -5.67 -31.57 -6.49
CA PRO A 58 -4.52 -30.69 -6.39
C PRO A 58 -4.76 -29.68 -5.28
N ALA A 59 -3.88 -29.68 -4.28
CA ALA A 59 -3.90 -28.74 -3.16
C ALA A 59 -4.12 -27.34 -3.74
N ALA A 60 -5.31 -26.79 -3.50
CA ALA A 60 -5.74 -25.58 -4.15
C ALA A 60 -4.76 -24.47 -3.74
N LYS A 61 -3.94 -24.02 -4.68
CA LYS A 61 -3.01 -22.91 -4.44
C LYS A 61 -3.85 -21.66 -4.12
N MET A 62 -3.39 -20.85 -3.17
CA MET A 62 -4.00 -19.56 -2.87
C MET A 62 -4.14 -18.78 -4.18
N LYS A 63 -5.35 -18.30 -4.48
CA LYS A 63 -5.65 -17.61 -5.74
C LYS A 63 -5.87 -16.13 -5.43
N GLU A 64 -4.99 -15.29 -5.93
CA GLU A 64 -5.12 -13.83 -5.83
C GLU A 64 -5.75 -13.25 -7.09
N LEU A 65 -6.74 -12.39 -6.90
CA LEU A 65 -7.40 -11.63 -7.95
C LEU A 65 -6.95 -10.17 -7.83
N HIS A 66 -5.91 -9.79 -8.57
CA HIS A 66 -5.38 -8.43 -8.56
C HIS A 66 -6.34 -7.43 -9.21
N PHE A 67 -6.46 -6.24 -8.61
CA PHE A 67 -7.27 -5.15 -9.19
C PHE A 67 -6.71 -4.62 -10.51
N SER A 68 -5.40 -4.75 -10.75
CA SER A 68 -4.80 -4.45 -12.05
C SER A 68 -5.42 -5.27 -13.18
N ASN A 69 -5.84 -6.50 -12.86
CA ASN A 69 -6.36 -7.48 -13.81
C ASN A 69 -7.89 -7.57 -13.74
N MET A 70 -8.55 -6.75 -12.91
CA MET A 70 -10.00 -6.78 -12.72
C MET A 70 -10.66 -5.67 -13.54
N LYS A 71 -11.59 -6.05 -14.42
CA LYS A 71 -12.32 -5.12 -15.28
C LYS A 71 -13.47 -4.48 -14.51
N THR A 72 -14.39 -5.30 -13.98
CA THR A 72 -15.58 -4.85 -13.27
C THR A 72 -16.02 -5.85 -12.19
N VAL A 73 -16.89 -5.39 -11.30
CA VAL A 73 -17.63 -6.18 -10.32
C VAL A 73 -19.11 -5.88 -10.52
N ASP A 74 -19.86 -6.83 -11.06
CA ASP A 74 -21.24 -6.62 -11.46
C ASP A 74 -22.19 -7.29 -10.45
N CYS A 75 -23.10 -6.50 -9.86
CA CYS A 75 -24.15 -7.05 -9.00
C CYS A 75 -25.26 -7.60 -9.89
N VAL A 76 -25.42 -8.92 -9.90
CA VAL A 76 -26.34 -9.60 -10.83
C VAL A 76 -27.74 -9.73 -10.23
N GLU A 77 -27.84 -10.20 -8.98
CA GLU A 77 -29.13 -10.50 -8.37
C GLU A 77 -29.07 -10.32 -6.84
N ARG A 78 -30.20 -9.92 -6.26
CA ARG A 78 -30.44 -9.94 -4.82
C ARG A 78 -31.66 -10.81 -4.56
N LYS A 79 -31.44 -11.99 -3.99
CA LYS A 79 -32.51 -12.98 -3.74
C LYS A 79 -32.46 -13.49 -2.31
N GLY A 80 -33.54 -13.24 -1.59
CA GLY A 80 -33.61 -13.54 -0.15
C GLY A 80 -32.45 -12.88 0.59
N LYS A 81 -31.71 -13.65 1.38
CA LYS A 81 -30.56 -13.16 2.14
C LYS A 81 -29.27 -13.02 1.35
N TYR A 82 -29.23 -13.45 0.09
CA TYR A 82 -28.01 -13.53 -0.70
C TYR A 82 -27.92 -12.44 -1.78
N VAL A 83 -26.72 -11.92 -1.96
CA VAL A 83 -26.32 -11.10 -3.10
C VAL A 83 -25.42 -11.94 -3.99
N TYR A 84 -25.71 -11.95 -5.27
CA TYR A 84 -24.96 -12.63 -6.33
C TYR A 84 -24.24 -11.58 -7.17
N PHE A 85 -22.96 -11.80 -7.42
CA PHE A 85 -22.14 -10.86 -8.19
C PHE A 85 -21.03 -11.58 -8.94
N THR A 86 -20.60 -10.97 -10.04
CA THR A 86 -19.58 -11.53 -10.93
C THR A 86 -18.38 -10.58 -10.96
N VAL A 87 -17.19 -11.14 -10.82
CA VAL A 87 -15.93 -10.44 -11.04
C VAL A 87 -15.46 -10.79 -12.44
N VAL A 88 -15.36 -9.77 -13.30
CA VAL A 88 -14.87 -9.92 -14.67
C VAL A 88 -13.40 -9.52 -14.70
N MET A 89 -12.54 -10.43 -15.13
CA MET A 89 -11.11 -10.21 -15.30
C MET A 89 -10.81 -9.59 -16.68
N ALA A 90 -9.66 -8.95 -16.83
CA ALA A 90 -9.21 -8.34 -18.07
C ALA A 90 -9.03 -9.36 -19.20
N GLU A 91 -8.69 -10.60 -18.85
CA GLU A 91 -8.61 -11.75 -19.77
C GLU A 91 -9.99 -12.26 -20.25
N GLY A 92 -11.09 -11.60 -19.86
CA GLY A 92 -12.46 -12.02 -20.19
C GLY A 92 -12.99 -13.14 -19.29
N LYS A 93 -12.18 -13.62 -18.34
CA LYS A 93 -12.63 -14.63 -17.37
C LYS A 93 -13.61 -14.04 -16.38
N GLU A 94 -14.74 -14.72 -16.19
CA GLU A 94 -15.75 -14.37 -15.20
C GLU A 94 -15.68 -15.30 -13.99
N ILE A 95 -15.87 -14.74 -12.80
CA ILE A 95 -15.86 -15.48 -11.55
C ILE A 95 -17.07 -15.07 -10.71
N ASP A 96 -18.00 -15.99 -10.52
CA ASP A 96 -19.20 -15.71 -9.75
C ASP A 96 -19.02 -15.98 -8.28
N PHE A 97 -19.57 -15.07 -7.49
CA PHE A 97 -19.60 -15.12 -6.05
C PHE A 97 -21.00 -14.88 -5.52
N ARG A 98 -21.23 -15.40 -4.32
CA ARG A 98 -22.37 -14.99 -3.50
C ARG A 98 -21.98 -14.82 -2.05
N CYS A 99 -22.67 -13.92 -1.36
CA CYS A 99 -22.57 -13.76 0.09
C CYS A 99 -23.91 -13.35 0.70
N ALA A 100 -24.02 -13.45 2.03
CA ALA A 100 -25.10 -12.80 2.74
C ALA A 100 -25.05 -11.29 2.50
N GLN A 101 -26.20 -10.65 2.36
CA GLN A 101 -26.31 -9.22 2.06
C GLN A 101 -25.62 -8.35 3.12
N GLU A 102 -25.77 -8.71 4.39
CA GLU A 102 -25.15 -8.05 5.54
C GLU A 102 -23.62 -8.00 5.49
N HIS A 103 -22.98 -8.94 4.78
CA HIS A 103 -21.52 -8.94 4.66
C HIS A 103 -20.98 -7.92 3.66
N GLY A 104 -21.81 -7.47 2.70
CA GLY A 104 -21.49 -6.37 1.78
C GLY A 104 -20.23 -6.57 0.92
N TRP A 105 -19.86 -7.81 0.60
CA TRP A 105 -18.60 -8.10 -0.10
C TRP A 105 -18.50 -7.41 -1.47
N ASN A 106 -19.56 -7.44 -2.26
CA ASN A 106 -19.56 -6.82 -3.59
C ASN A 106 -19.27 -5.31 -3.50
N ALA A 107 -19.88 -4.60 -2.54
CA ALA A 107 -19.65 -3.18 -2.32
C ALA A 107 -18.21 -2.89 -1.85
N ALA A 108 -17.70 -3.70 -0.90
CA ALA A 108 -16.33 -3.56 -0.41
C ALA A 108 -15.29 -3.76 -1.52
N ILE A 109 -15.45 -4.82 -2.34
CA ILE A 109 -14.54 -5.11 -3.46
C ILE A 109 -14.62 -3.98 -4.50
N THR A 110 -15.83 -3.53 -4.84
CA THR A 110 -16.03 -2.44 -5.82
C THR A 110 -15.35 -1.16 -5.37
N LEU A 111 -15.57 -0.74 -4.12
CA LEU A 111 -14.98 0.47 -3.58
C LEU A 111 -13.45 0.39 -3.56
N GLN A 112 -12.90 -0.75 -3.14
CA GLN A 112 -11.46 -0.94 -3.08
C GLN A 112 -10.81 -0.94 -4.48
N MET A 113 -11.46 -1.56 -5.46
CA MET A 113 -11.02 -1.55 -6.86
C MET A 113 -11.02 -0.12 -7.43
N VAL A 114 -12.07 0.66 -7.16
CA VAL A 114 -12.15 2.07 -7.60
C VAL A 114 -11.01 2.89 -6.98
N GLN A 115 -10.78 2.74 -5.67
CA GLN A 115 -9.69 3.42 -4.99
C GLN A 115 -8.33 3.04 -5.59
N TYR A 116 -8.09 1.75 -5.86
CA TYR A 116 -6.87 1.29 -6.53
C TYR A 116 -6.69 1.97 -7.89
N LYS A 117 -7.69 1.89 -8.77
CA LYS A 117 -7.62 2.49 -10.12
C LYS A 117 -7.40 4.01 -10.07
N ASN A 118 -8.03 4.70 -9.11
CA ASN A 118 -7.82 6.13 -8.90
C ASN A 118 -6.38 6.45 -8.46
N ARG A 119 -5.79 5.67 -7.54
CA ARG A 119 -4.38 5.84 -7.16
C ARG A 119 -3.46 5.67 -8.38
N GLN A 120 -3.69 4.64 -9.19
CA GLN A 120 -2.90 4.40 -10.41
C GLN A 120 -3.02 5.56 -11.41
N ALA A 121 -4.23 6.07 -11.64
CA ALA A 121 -4.47 7.20 -12.54
C ALA A 121 -3.72 8.48 -12.08
N VAL A 122 -3.79 8.80 -10.78
CA VAL A 122 -3.07 9.96 -10.22
C VAL A 122 -1.55 9.82 -10.38
N LEU A 123 -1.01 8.63 -10.12
CA LEU A 123 0.42 8.36 -10.27
C LEU A 123 0.87 8.50 -11.74
N ALA A 124 0.09 7.97 -12.68
CA ALA A 124 0.36 8.09 -14.11
C ALA A 124 0.34 9.56 -14.57
N VAL A 125 -0.65 10.35 -14.14
CA VAL A 125 -0.72 11.78 -14.48
C VAL A 125 0.47 12.56 -13.93
N ARG A 126 0.87 12.29 -12.67
CA ARG A 126 2.02 12.95 -12.04
C ARG A 126 3.34 12.60 -12.74
N SER A 127 3.54 11.34 -13.11
CA SER A 127 4.76 10.91 -13.80
C SER A 127 4.88 11.52 -15.19
N THR A 128 3.79 11.59 -15.97
CA THR A 128 3.79 12.26 -17.28
C THR A 128 4.09 13.75 -17.18
N ARG A 129 3.48 14.46 -16.21
CA ARG A 129 3.77 15.89 -15.98
C ARG A 129 5.23 16.13 -15.62
N HIS A 130 5.79 15.30 -14.72
CA HIS A 130 7.19 15.42 -14.34
C HIS A 130 8.14 15.19 -15.52
N LYS A 131 7.88 14.17 -16.34
CA LYS A 131 8.65 13.90 -17.56
C LYS A 131 8.60 15.06 -18.55
N GLN A 132 7.43 15.68 -18.73
CA GLN A 132 7.29 16.83 -19.62
C GLN A 132 8.03 18.07 -19.11
N GLN A 133 8.02 18.31 -17.79
CA GLN A 133 8.80 19.40 -17.17
C GLN A 133 10.30 19.20 -17.33
N GLN A 134 10.81 17.96 -17.25
CA GLN A 134 12.23 17.68 -17.49
C GLN A 134 12.64 17.89 -18.96
N LEU A 135 11.78 17.55 -19.92
CA LEU A 135 12.04 17.77 -21.34
C LEU A 135 12.02 19.26 -21.73
N LEU A 136 11.23 20.07 -21.03
CA LEU A 136 11.15 21.52 -21.24
C LEU A 136 12.12 22.31 -20.37
N ALA A 137 12.85 21.64 -19.45
CA ALA A 137 13.84 22.31 -18.63
C ALA A 137 14.98 22.82 -19.53
N PRO A 138 15.33 24.13 -19.46
CA PRO A 138 16.45 24.63 -20.23
C PRO A 138 17.72 23.87 -19.83
N PRO A 139 18.63 23.59 -20.78
CA PRO A 139 19.89 22.93 -20.46
C PRO A 139 20.59 23.70 -19.35
N PRO A 140 21.25 23.01 -18.40
CA PRO A 140 21.99 23.69 -17.35
C PRO A 140 22.96 24.66 -18.03
N ALA A 141 22.79 25.95 -17.75
CA ALA A 141 23.63 26.99 -18.33
C ALA A 141 25.08 26.59 -18.10
N PRO A 142 25.97 26.67 -19.12
CA PRO A 142 27.37 26.36 -18.93
C PRO A 142 27.84 27.23 -17.77
N ARG A 143 28.30 26.58 -16.69
CA ARG A 143 28.97 27.26 -15.58
C ARG A 143 30.07 28.08 -16.22
N ARG A 144 29.84 29.39 -16.41
CA ARG A 144 30.91 30.33 -16.70
C ARG A 144 31.92 30.05 -15.61
N ARG A 145 33.10 29.55 -15.99
CA ARG A 145 34.24 29.47 -15.10
C ARG A 145 34.42 30.88 -14.60
N SER A 146 33.90 31.17 -13.41
CA SER A 146 34.18 32.41 -12.71
C SER A 146 35.68 32.45 -12.60
N ARG A 147 36.29 33.37 -13.36
CA ARG A 147 37.71 33.66 -13.29
C ARG A 147 38.02 33.79 -11.79
N PRO A 148 39.00 33.06 -11.25
CA PRO A 148 39.35 33.24 -9.84
C PRO A 148 39.63 34.73 -9.62
N PRO A 149 39.13 35.33 -8.52
CA PRO A 149 39.51 36.69 -8.19
C PRO A 149 41.04 36.75 -8.12
N ALA A 150 41.61 37.75 -8.79
CA ALA A 150 43.04 38.03 -8.66
C ALA A 150 43.35 38.17 -7.16
N ALA A 151 44.41 37.48 -6.72
CA ALA A 151 44.87 37.49 -5.35
C ALA A 151 44.98 38.94 -4.83
N ALA A 152 44.23 39.24 -3.78
CA ALA A 152 44.43 40.47 -3.03
C ALA A 152 45.85 40.45 -2.43
N PRO A 153 46.57 41.58 -2.40
CA PRO A 153 47.89 41.64 -1.78
C PRO A 153 47.77 41.36 -0.28
N LEU A 154 48.65 40.48 0.19
CA LEU A 154 48.82 40.09 1.59
C LEU A 154 49.08 41.32 2.46
N ALA A 155 48.20 41.58 3.43
CA ALA A 155 48.51 42.49 4.53
C ALA A 155 49.49 41.79 5.50
N PRO A 156 50.52 42.50 6.01
CA PRO A 156 51.51 41.91 6.90
C PRO A 156 50.91 41.58 8.27
N SER A 157 51.27 40.39 8.75
CA SER A 157 51.04 39.89 10.10
C SER A 157 51.74 40.74 11.15
N VAL A 158 51.04 41.10 12.22
CA VAL A 158 51.64 41.62 13.45
C VAL A 158 51.41 40.59 14.56
N PRO A 159 52.46 40.11 15.25
CA PRO A 159 52.33 39.12 16.31
C PRO A 159 52.35 39.74 17.71
N THR A 160 51.84 38.93 18.65
CA THR A 160 52.26 38.80 20.07
C THR A 160 51.38 39.44 21.15
N SER A 161 50.58 38.56 21.77
CA SER A 161 50.51 38.26 23.22
C SER A 161 50.85 39.36 24.23
N ILE A 162 49.96 39.58 25.20
CA ILE A 162 50.28 39.43 26.64
C ILE A 162 49.00 39.16 27.44
N SER A 163 49.08 38.05 28.17
CA SER A 163 48.20 37.59 29.24
C SER A 163 48.37 38.47 30.50
N THR A 164 47.29 38.77 31.24
CA THR A 164 47.20 38.50 32.69
C THR A 164 45.76 38.70 33.19
N ARG A 165 45.31 37.72 33.97
CA ARG A 165 44.07 37.60 34.75
C ARG A 165 43.72 38.85 35.58
N VAL A 166 42.43 39.13 35.72
CA VAL A 166 41.83 39.36 37.05
C VAL A 166 40.48 38.63 37.14
N ILE A 167 40.41 37.80 38.16
CA ILE A 167 39.28 37.01 38.65
C ILE A 167 38.37 37.93 39.45
N TYR A 168 37.05 37.88 39.23
CA TYR A 168 36.09 38.08 40.32
C TYR A 168 34.90 37.14 40.17
N GLU A 169 34.86 36.21 41.12
CA GLU A 169 33.78 35.29 41.43
C GLU A 169 32.73 36.05 42.26
N ARG A 170 31.45 36.04 41.85
CA ARG A 170 30.36 36.23 42.81
C ARG A 170 29.15 35.37 42.46
N ARG A 171 29.00 34.36 43.31
CA ARG A 171 27.88 33.43 43.48
C ARG A 171 26.53 34.15 43.56
N GLY A 172 25.48 33.49 43.07
CA GLY A 172 24.10 33.85 43.41
C GLY A 172 23.05 33.16 42.55
N LYS A 173 22.63 31.97 42.97
CA LYS A 173 21.68 31.04 42.31
C LYS A 173 20.20 31.58 42.27
N PRO A 174 19.24 30.83 41.68
CA PRO A 174 18.15 31.32 40.84
C PRO A 174 16.82 31.47 41.60
N LEU A 175 15.77 32.02 40.95
CA LEU A 175 14.40 31.61 41.30
C LEU A 175 13.38 31.85 40.18
N ARG A 176 12.68 30.76 39.84
CA ARG A 176 11.37 30.75 39.18
C ARG A 176 10.40 31.68 39.93
N ARG A 177 9.52 32.38 39.21
CA ARG A 177 8.24 32.82 39.79
C ARG A 177 7.11 32.03 39.16
N ALA A 178 6.46 31.23 40.00
CA ALA A 178 5.09 30.78 39.84
C ALA A 178 4.22 31.56 40.85
N GLY A 179 2.99 31.87 40.45
CA GLY A 179 1.85 32.15 41.32
C GLY A 179 1.55 33.63 41.62
N THR A 180 0.32 34.06 41.95
CA THR A 180 -1.06 33.51 41.89
C THR A 180 -2.02 34.73 42.14
N PRO A 181 -3.34 34.61 42.49
CA PRO A 181 -4.44 35.49 42.03
C PRO A 181 -4.70 36.71 42.96
N PRO A 182 -5.78 37.51 42.76
CA PRO A 182 -7.16 37.14 43.17
C PRO A 182 -8.20 37.12 42.04
#